data_AF-J4VB15-F1
#
_entry.id   AF-J4VB15-F1
#
_cell.length_a   1.000
_cell.length_b   1.000
_cell.length_c   1.000
_cell.angle_alpha   90.00
_cell.angle_beta   90.00
_cell.angle_gamma   90.00
#
_symmetry.space_group_name_H-M   'P 1'
#
loop_
_entity.id
_entity.type
_entity.pdbx_description
1 polymer ?
#
loop_
_entity_poly.entity_id
_entity_poly.type
_entity_poly.pdbx_seq_one_letter_code
_entity_poly.pdbx_strand_id
1 'polypeptide(L)' 'MNERCSVIIITLNEERNIKNLLSDLCLQTHKNFEVIVVDSDSTDGMIAVASDFQASWICLS' A
#
# COMPACT_ATOMS: atom_id res chain seq x y z
N MET A 1 -6.08 17.27 16.39
CA MET A 1 -7.07 16.37 15.76
C MET A 1 -6.42 15.01 15.62
N ASN A 2 -7.00 13.97 16.23
CA ASN A 2 -6.47 12.59 16.22
C ASN A 2 -7.35 11.71 15.33
N GLU A 3 -7.68 12.23 14.15
CA GLU A 3 -8.49 11.52 13.17
C GLU A 3 -7.61 10.42 12.57
N ARG A 4 -8.10 9.18 12.67
CA ARG A 4 -7.47 8.01 12.05
C ARG A 4 -8.22 7.74 10.76
N CYS A 5 -7.50 7.60 9.65
CA CYS A 5 -8.07 7.25 8.36
C CYS A 5 -7.46 5.96 7.80
N SER A 6 -8.16 5.37 6.85
CA SER A 6 -7.73 4.16 6.16
C SER A 6 -7.64 4.47 4.67
N VAL A 7 -6.49 4.17 4.07
CA VAL A 7 -6.20 4.39 2.65
C VAL A 7 -6.27 3.04 1.95
N ILE A 8 -7.26 2.85 1.10
CA ILE A 8 -7.45 1.62 0.33
C ILE A 8 -7.00 1.89 -1.11
N ILE A 9 -6.00 1.14 -1.57
CA ILE A 9 -5.42 1.27 -2.91
C ILE A 9 -5.71 -0.02 -3.67
N ILE A 10 -6.46 0.08 -4.76
CA ILE A 10 -6.76 -1.07 -5.63
C ILE A 10 -5.82 -0.98 -6.83
N THR A 11 -4.98 -1.99 -7.00
CA THR A 11 -4.05 -2.10 -8.14
C THR A 11 -4.48 -3.22 -9.08
N LEU A 12 -4.37 -2.95 -10.38
CA LEU A 12 -4.51 -3.96 -11.44
C LEU A 12 -3.31 -3.76 -12.39
N ASN A 13 -2.31 -4.64 -12.33
CA ASN A 13 -1.11 -4.59 -13.17
C ASN A 13 -0.26 -3.30 -13.08
N GLU A 14 -0.32 -2.56 -11.96
CA GLU A 14 0.32 -1.24 -11.77
C GLU A 14 1.50 -1.24 -10.78
N GLU A 15 2.33 -2.29 -10.83
CA GLU A 15 3.42 -2.53 -9.86
C GLU A 15 4.50 -1.44 -9.80
N ARG A 16 4.68 -0.68 -10.89
CA ARG A 16 5.68 0.40 -10.94
C ARG A 16 5.22 1.65 -10.21
N ASN A 17 3.94 1.98 -10.33
CA ASN A 17 3.38 3.22 -9.79
C ASN A 17 3.07 3.11 -8.29
N ILE A 18 2.71 1.92 -7.82
CA ILE A 18 2.44 1.68 -6.40
C ILE A 18 3.66 1.91 -5.51
N LYS A 19 4.88 1.61 -5.99
CA LYS A 19 6.11 1.86 -5.21
C LYS A 19 6.33 3.34 -4.93
N ASN A 20 6.09 4.19 -5.92
CA ASN A 20 6.19 5.64 -5.77
C ASN A 20 5.11 6.15 -4.80
N LEU A 21 3.87 5.69 -4.96
CA LEU A 21 2.76 6.05 -4.08
C LEU A 21 3.01 5.67 -2.61
N LEU A 22 3.49 4.45 -2.36
CA LEU A 22 3.83 4.00 -1.01
C LEU A 22 5.00 4.82 -0.43
N SER A 23 5.99 5.19 -1.25
CA SER A 23 7.08 6.07 -0.84
C SER A 23 6.58 7.46 -0.45
N ASP A 24 5.65 8.02 -1.22
CA ASP A 24 5.04 9.32 -0.93
C ASP A 24 4.20 9.30 0.36
N LEU A 25 3.46 8.21 0.60
CA LEU A 25 2.73 8.00 1.86
C LEU A 25 3.69 7.92 3.06
N CYS A 26 4.86 7.32 2.88
CA CYS A 26 5.94 7.34 3.88
C CYS A 26 6.53 8.72 4.15
N LEU A 27 6.39 9.69 3.24
CA LEU A 27 6.85 11.06 3.43
C LEU A 27 5.77 12.02 3.98
N GLN A 28 4.51 11.58 4.08
CA GLN A 28 3.43 12.40 4.62
C GLN A 28 3.68 12.83 6.08
N THR A 29 3.29 14.06 6.42
CA THR A 29 3.42 14.61 7.79
C THR A 29 2.36 14.06 8.74
N HIS A 30 1.19 13.68 8.22
CA HIS A 30 0.20 12.90 8.95
C HIS A 30 0.59 11.42 8.93
N LYS A 31 0.58 10.73 10.07
CA LYS A 31 1.00 9.32 10.19
C LYS A 31 -0.07 8.41 10.78
N ASN A 32 -1.21 8.97 11.19
CA ASN A 32 -2.26 8.22 11.85
C ASN A 32 -3.19 7.56 10.83
N PHE A 33 -2.62 6.75 9.95
CA PHE A 33 -3.38 6.03 8.94
C PHE A 33 -2.83 4.64 8.67
N GLU A 34 -3.70 3.78 8.17
CA GLU A 34 -3.34 2.45 7.65
C GLU A 34 -3.47 2.44 6.14
N VAL A 35 -2.62 1.65 5.47
CA VAL A 35 -2.67 1.45 4.03
C VAL A 35 -3.00 0.00 3.77
N ILE A 36 -4.07 -0.21 2.99
CA ILE A 36 -4.51 -1.53 2.52
C ILE A 36 -4.37 -1.53 1.01
N VAL A 37 -3.47 -2.37 0.50
CA VAL A 37 -3.33 -2.57 -0.94
C VAL A 37 -4.06 -3.85 -1.32
N VAL A 38 -4.99 -3.72 -2.26
CA VAL A 38 -5.75 -4.80 -2.85
C VAL A 38 -5.23 -5.01 -4.26
N ASP A 39 -4.47 -6.09 -4.44
CA ASP A 39 -4.00 -6.51 -5.75
C ASP A 39 -4.90 -7.62 -6.30
N SER A 40 -5.26 -7.49 -7.58
CA SER A 40 -6.16 -8.40 -8.29
C SER A 40 -5.43 -9.32 -9.28
N ASP A 41 -4.11 -9.17 -9.49
CA ASP A 41 -3.36 -9.96 -10.49
C ASP A 41 -1.82 -9.97 -10.32
N SER A 42 -1.27 -9.77 -9.11
CA SER A 42 0.19 -9.78 -8.92
C SER A 42 0.77 -11.20 -8.93
N THR A 43 1.62 -11.52 -9.91
CA THR A 43 2.36 -12.78 -9.97
C THR A 43 3.60 -12.71 -9.06
N ASP A 44 3.61 -13.43 -7.93
CA ASP A 44 4.72 -13.85 -7.03
C ASP A 44 5.85 -12.86 -6.62
N GLY A 45 5.92 -11.62 -7.12
CA GLY A 45 7.05 -10.70 -6.93
C GLY A 45 6.81 -9.55 -5.95
N MET A 46 5.57 -9.32 -5.52
CA MET A 46 5.16 -8.08 -4.85
C MET A 46 5.31 -8.07 -3.32
N ILE A 47 5.42 -9.24 -2.69
CA ILE A 47 5.40 -9.40 -1.23
C ILE A 47 6.62 -8.77 -0.53
N ALA A 48 7.76 -8.68 -1.23
CA ALA A 48 9.00 -8.15 -0.67
C ALA A 48 8.94 -6.64 -0.38
N VAL A 49 8.19 -5.87 -1.18
CA VAL A 49 8.06 -4.42 -0.96
C VAL A 49 7.21 -4.16 0.28
N ALA A 50 6.11 -4.90 0.45
CA ALA A 50 5.17 -4.68 1.54
C ALA A 50 5.76 -4.95 2.93
N SER A 51 6.76 -5.83 3.08
CA SER A 51 7.38 -6.12 4.38
C SER A 51 8.19 -4.94 4.95
N ASP A 52 8.68 -4.04 4.08
CA ASP A 52 9.37 -2.82 4.49
C ASP A 52 8.39 -1.70 4.89
N PHE A 53 7.11 -1.82 4.53
CA PHE A 53 6.06 -0.89 4.94
C PHE A 53 5.24 -1.53 6.07
N GLN A 54 4.85 -0.79 7.12
CA GLN A 54 3.79 -1.25 8.05
C GLN A 54 2.40 -1.26 7.38
N ALA A 55 2.33 -1.55 6.08
CA ALA A 55 1.12 -1.66 5.30
C ALA A 55 0.54 -3.07 5.47
N SER A 56 -0.77 -3.16 5.66
CA SER A 56 -1.46 -4.45 5.68
C SER A 56 -1.81 -4.82 4.25
N TRP A 57 -1.24 -5.91 3.73
CA TRP A 57 -1.47 -6.36 2.36
C TRP A 57 -2.61 -7.38 2.31
N ILE A 58 -3.55 -7.22 1.38
CA ILE A 58 -4.60 -8.20 1.10
C ILE A 58 -4.49 -8.58 -0.38
N CYS A 59 -3.96 -9.77 -0.64
CA CYS A 59 -3.96 -10.37 -1.98
C CYS A 59 -5.28 -11.13 -2.16
N LEU A 60 -6.05 -10.79 -3.20
CA LEU A 60 -7.24 -11.53 -3.59
C LEU A 60 -6.93 -12.26 -4.90
N SER A 61 -6.46 -13.50 -4.79
CA SER A 61 -6.34 -14.45 -5.91
C SER A 61 -7.66 -15.16 -6.16
#